data_AF-A0A839Q558-F1
#
_entry.id   AF-A0A839Q558-F1
#
_cell.length_a   1.000
_cell.length_b   1.000
_cell.length_c   1.000
_cell.angle_alpha   90.00
_cell.angle_beta   90.00
_cell.angle_gamma   90.00
#
_symmetry.space_group_name_H-M   'P 1'
#
loop_
_entity.id
_entity.type
_entity.pdbx_description
1 polymer ?
#
loop_
_entity_poly.entity_id
_entity_poly.type
_entity_poly.pdbx_seq_one_letter_code
_entity_poly.pdbx_strand_id
1 'polypeptide(L)'
;ASIKDVVAEVQTYVPGYRLLNEPQFDEPSVVNGGQHLVTTFIEVEGAGDYLPPYAGNLDIMTAAAAKVGDEIAKEVLAATTGGHA
;
A
#
# COMPACT_ATOMS: atom_id res chain seq x y z
N ALA A 1 -9.71 4.45 -11.32
CA ALA A 1 -9.66 2.98 -11.18
C ALA A 1 -8.34 2.58 -10.53
N SER A 2 -7.21 2.67 -11.25
CA SER A 2 -5.87 2.29 -10.76
C SER A 2 -5.55 2.64 -9.30
N ILE A 3 -5.77 3.89 -8.84
CA ILE A 3 -5.51 4.26 -7.44
C ILE A 3 -6.33 3.41 -6.44
N LYS A 4 -7.61 3.17 -6.74
CA LYS A 4 -8.48 2.34 -5.89
C LYS A 4 -8.05 0.88 -5.88
N ASP A 5 -7.55 0.39 -7.01
CA ASP A 5 -7.03 -0.97 -7.14
C ASP A 5 -5.77 -1.15 -6.28
N VAL A 6 -4.85 -0.18 -6.32
CA VAL A 6 -3.65 -0.18 -5.46
C VAL A 6 -4.02 -0.05 -3.99
N VAL A 7 -5.00 0.78 -3.63
CA VAL A 7 -5.48 0.88 -2.24
C VAL A 7 -6.00 -0.47 -1.76
N ALA A 8 -6.81 -1.16 -2.57
CA ALA A 8 -7.31 -2.49 -2.24
C ALA A 8 -6.18 -3.54 -2.12
N GLU A 9 -5.16 -3.44 -2.98
CA GLU A 9 -3.96 -4.29 -2.89
C GLU A 9 -3.18 -4.06 -1.58
N VAL A 10 -2.92 -2.81 -1.22
CA VAL A 10 -2.23 -2.45 0.04
C VAL A 10 -3.01 -2.92 1.25
N GLN A 11 -4.35 -2.81 1.21
CA GLN A 11 -5.23 -3.29 2.27
C GLN A 11 -5.14 -4.79 2.55
N THR A 12 -4.62 -5.59 1.60
CA THR A 12 -4.39 -7.03 1.84
C THR A 12 -3.33 -7.30 2.91
N TYR A 13 -2.44 -6.35 3.17
CA TYR A 13 -1.42 -6.46 4.22
C TYR A 13 -1.45 -5.31 5.23
N VAL A 14 -2.09 -4.17 4.94
CA VAL A 14 -2.37 -3.09 5.92
C VAL A 14 -3.85 -2.71 5.89
N PRO A 15 -4.73 -3.40 6.63
CA PRO A 15 -6.18 -3.17 6.57
C PRO A 15 -6.62 -1.73 6.89
N GLY A 16 -5.85 -1.01 7.71
CA GLY A 16 -6.11 0.38 8.07
C GLY A 16 -5.67 1.42 7.03
N TYR A 17 -5.04 1.02 5.92
CA TYR A 17 -4.68 1.91 4.81
C TYR A 17 -5.92 2.31 4.00
N ARG A 18 -6.30 3.58 4.01
CA ARG A 18 -7.54 4.05 3.38
C ARG A 18 -7.41 5.41 2.72
N LEU A 19 -8.19 5.64 1.67
CA LEU A 19 -8.40 6.97 1.10
C LEU A 19 -9.30 7.79 2.02
N LEU A 20 -8.91 9.02 2.31
CA LEU A 20 -9.74 9.99 3.02
C LEU A 20 -10.75 10.67 2.08
N ASN A 21 -10.37 10.86 0.82
CA ASN A 21 -11.19 11.47 -0.21
C ASN A 21 -10.97 10.74 -1.55
N GLU A 22 -11.90 10.92 -2.49
CA GLU A 22 -11.64 10.57 -3.89
C GLU A 22 -10.41 11.32 -4.42
N PRO A 23 -9.63 10.75 -5.34
CA PRO A 23 -8.51 11.45 -5.97
C PRO A 23 -8.98 12.79 -6.57
N GLN A 24 -8.33 13.87 -6.19
CA GLN A 24 -8.65 15.22 -6.65
C GLN A 24 -7.82 15.54 -7.89
N PHE A 25 -8.43 16.17 -8.89
CA PHE A 25 -7.80 16.49 -10.16
C PHE A 25 -7.80 18.00 -10.36
N ASP A 26 -6.60 18.55 -10.56
CA ASP A 26 -6.40 19.97 -10.82
C ASP A 26 -5.90 20.20 -12.25
N GLU A 27 -6.44 21.25 -12.88
CA GLU A 27 -6.00 21.72 -14.19
C GLU A 27 -4.65 22.45 -14.12
N PRO A 28 -3.92 22.57 -15.24
CA PRO A 28 -2.72 23.38 -15.34
C PRO A 28 -2.91 24.81 -14.80
N SER A 29 -2.04 25.22 -13.91
CA SER A 29 -2.04 26.52 -13.25
C SER A 29 -0.62 27.01 -13.00
N VAL A 30 -0.47 28.29 -12.66
CA VAL A 30 0.86 28.83 -12.28
C VAL A 30 1.42 28.11 -11.04
N VAL A 31 0.54 27.68 -10.12
CA VAL A 31 0.94 27.06 -8.84
C VAL A 31 1.50 25.65 -9.04
N ASN A 32 0.97 24.88 -9.99
CA ASN A 32 1.44 23.52 -10.30
C ASN A 32 2.43 23.48 -11.50
N GLY A 33 2.93 24.64 -11.93
CA GLY A 33 3.90 24.76 -13.01
C GLY A 33 3.34 24.45 -14.40
N GLY A 34 2.04 24.63 -14.60
CA GLY A 34 1.35 24.37 -15.87
C GLY A 34 1.10 22.89 -16.15
N GLN A 35 0.98 22.06 -15.11
CA GLN A 35 0.78 20.61 -15.22
C GLN A 35 -0.57 20.19 -14.67
N HIS A 36 -1.15 19.13 -15.22
CA HIS A 36 -2.23 18.41 -14.55
C HIS A 36 -1.69 17.76 -13.28
N LEU A 37 -2.46 17.82 -12.20
CA LEU A 37 -2.06 17.27 -10.91
C LEU A 37 -3.18 16.39 -10.35
N VAL A 38 -2.78 15.26 -9.76
CA VAL A 38 -3.68 14.35 -9.05
C VAL A 38 -3.25 14.29 -7.59
N THR A 39 -4.09 14.75 -6.67
CA THR A 39 -3.83 14.69 -5.23
C THR A 39 -4.62 13.54 -4.60
N THR A 40 -3.93 12.72 -3.80
CA THR A 40 -4.53 11.60 -3.08
C THR A 40 -4.25 11.76 -1.59
N PHE A 41 -5.30 11.76 -0.77
CA PHE A 41 -5.20 11.82 0.68
C PHE A 41 -5.43 10.44 1.27
N ILE A 42 -4.48 9.98 2.08
CA ILE A 42 -4.55 8.68 2.75
C ILE A 42 -4.42 8.84 4.26
N GLU A 43 -4.98 7.87 4.98
CA GLU A 43 -4.71 7.62 6.38
C GLU A 43 -4.24 6.17 6.54
N VAL A 44 -3.33 5.97 7.49
CA VAL A 44 -2.79 4.65 7.82
C VAL A 44 -2.97 4.42 9.30
N GLU A 45 -3.93 3.57 9.64
CA GLU A 45 -4.13 3.06 10.99
C GLU A 45 -3.41 1.73 11.12
N GLY A 46 -2.59 1.58 12.17
CA GLY A 46 -1.87 0.35 12.46
C GLY A 46 -2.78 -0.72 13.04
N ALA A 47 -2.42 -1.99 12.84
CA ALA A 47 -3.20 -3.15 13.31
C ALA A 47 -3.32 -3.24 14.84
N GLY A 48 -2.41 -2.61 15.59
CA GLY A 48 -2.47 -2.61 17.06
C GLY A 48 -1.81 -3.84 17.72
N ASP A 49 -1.04 -4.63 16.97
CA ASP A 49 -0.49 -5.91 17.45
C ASP A 49 0.46 -5.77 18.64
N TYR A 50 1.29 -4.72 18.63
CA TYR A 50 2.22 -4.37 19.71
C TYR A 50 2.26 -2.86 19.93
N LEU A 51 2.31 -2.11 18.83
CA LEU A 51 2.24 -0.64 18.84
C LEU A 51 0.78 -0.18 18.88
N PRO A 52 0.48 1.01 19.44
CA PRO A 52 -0.88 1.54 19.43
C PRO A 52 -1.37 1.83 17.99
N PRO A 53 -2.69 1.84 17.73
CA PRO A 53 -3.24 2.00 16.37
C PRO A 53 -2.82 3.27 15.63
N TYR A 54 -2.50 4.35 16.33
CA TYR A 54 -2.02 5.59 15.69
C TYR A 54 -0.59 5.47 15.12
N ALA A 55 0.15 4.41 15.47
CA ALA A 55 1.51 4.18 15.00
C ALA A 55 1.55 3.48 13.62
N GLY A 56 0.60 3.81 12.74
CA GLY A 56 0.48 3.21 11.41
C GLY A 56 1.71 3.41 10.52
N ASN A 57 2.51 4.44 10.78
CA ASN A 57 3.80 4.67 10.11
C ASN A 57 4.84 3.57 10.40
N LEU A 58 4.79 2.95 11.58
CA LEU A 58 5.66 1.82 11.93
C LEU A 58 5.04 0.51 11.47
N ASP A 59 3.74 0.37 11.68
CA ASP A 59 2.97 -0.84 11.33
C ASP A 59 3.04 -1.14 9.82
N ILE A 60 2.92 -0.13 8.96
CA ILE A 60 3.04 -0.29 7.50
C ILE A 60 4.41 -0.80 7.08
N MET A 61 5.49 -0.41 7.78
CA MET A 61 6.84 -0.93 7.47
C MET A 61 6.95 -2.42 7.81
N THR A 62 6.44 -2.82 8.98
CA THR A 62 6.51 -4.22 9.43
C THR A 62 5.59 -5.13 8.64
N ALA A 63 4.38 -4.66 8.31
CA ALA A 63 3.43 -5.40 7.48
C ALA A 63 3.95 -5.58 6.04
N ALA A 64 4.56 -4.55 5.45
CA ALA A 64 5.20 -4.66 4.14
C ALA A 64 6.37 -5.65 4.17
N ALA A 65 7.22 -5.61 5.20
CA ALA A 65 8.32 -6.55 5.35
C ALA A 65 7.84 -8.01 5.48
N ALA A 66 6.77 -8.25 6.25
CA ALA A 66 6.15 -9.57 6.37
C ALA A 66 5.60 -10.06 5.02
N LYS A 67 4.83 -9.21 4.32
CA LYS A 67 4.28 -9.52 3.00
C LYS A 67 5.38 -9.86 1.98
N VAL A 68 6.47 -9.09 1.95
CA VAL A 68 7.61 -9.39 1.07
C VAL A 68 8.25 -10.74 1.42
N GLY A 69 8.43 -11.02 2.71
CA GLY A 69 8.94 -12.32 3.18
C GLY A 69 8.06 -13.49 2.72
N ASP A 70 6.74 -13.34 2.84
CA ASP A 70 5.77 -14.34 2.40
C ASP A 70 5.83 -14.59 0.88
N GLU A 71 5.91 -13.53 0.06
CA GLU A 71 6.01 -13.69 -1.40
C GLU A 71 7.33 -14.33 -1.83
N ILE A 72 8.45 -13.97 -1.20
CA ILE A 72 9.74 -14.64 -1.44
C ILE A 72 9.64 -16.13 -1.09
N ALA A 73 9.05 -16.47 0.07
CA ALA A 73 8.89 -17.85 0.49
C ALA A 73 8.03 -18.65 -0.49
N LYS A 74 6.92 -18.08 -0.98
CA LYS A 74 6.06 -18.71 -2.00
C LYS A 74 6.83 -18.99 -3.29
N GLU A 75 7.60 -18.02 -3.77
CA GLU A 75 8.38 -18.16 -5.00
C GLU A 75 9.45 -19.25 -4.86
N VAL A 76 10.20 -19.27 -3.75
CA VAL A 76 11.22 -20.29 -3.48
C VAL A 76 10.60 -21.68 -3.37
N LEU A 77 9.46 -21.82 -2.68
CA LEU A 77 8.75 -23.10 -2.56
C LEU A 77 8.24 -23.58 -3.92
N ALA A 78 7.62 -22.70 -4.71
CA ALA A 78 7.14 -23.01 -6.05
C ALA A 78 8.27 -23.51 -6.96
N ALA A 79 9.41 -22.80 -6.97
CA ALA A 79 10.60 -23.19 -7.72
C ALA A 79 11.17 -24.55 -7.29
N THR A 80 11.17 -24.85 -5.98
CA THR A 80 11.67 -26.12 -5.44
C THR A 80 10.76 -27.31 -5.79
N THR A 81 9.44 -27.10 -5.79
CA THR A 81 8.46 -28.13 -6.19
C THR A 81 8.38 -28.37 -7.69
N GLY A 82 8.70 -27.37 -8.52
CA GLY A 82 8.67 -27.48 -9.99
C GLY A 82 9.88 -28.20 -10.61
N GLY A 83 10.97 -28.38 -9.86
CA GLY A 83 12.21 -29.02 -10.34
C GLY A 83 12.26 -30.56 -10.19
N HIS A 84 11.18 -31.20 -9.72
CA HIS A 84 11.09 -32.65 -9.50
C HIS A 84 10.13 -33.37 -10.47
N ALA A 85 9.74 -32.72 -11.57
CA ALA A 85 8.94 -33.33 -12.64
C ALA A 85 9.82 -33.73 -13.83
#